data_AF-A0A7X6PYD5-F1
#
_entry.id   AF-A0A7X6PYD5-F1
#
_cell.length_a   1.000
_cell.length_b   1.000
_cell.length_c   1.000
_cell.angle_alpha   90.00
_cell.angle_beta   90.00
_cell.angle_gamma   90.00
#
_symmetry.space_group_name_H-M   'P 1'
#
loop_
_entity.id
_entity.type
_entity.pdbx_description
1 polymer ?
#
loop_
_entity_poly.entity_id
_entity_poly.type
_entity_poly.pdbx_seq_one_letter_code
_entity_poly.pdbx_strand_id
1 'polypeptide(L)'
;AIQLAGNMNRYPPEAVETVDYIYEKSGPGLVELVLKQLTPANMLCMLTARGLDTDSVEPYYGTQYSYRVEKGKIYKSLVNPPVPDGLALPGPNPFVPEDVHLLAEQPVNIINEQGVEMWYAQDTTFKRPEATVIYRLKHHKGVVNPAYMARLALYTACVNEMLNEISYPAGEAGLDFRFSYDLDGVTIIINGYTASIKMLLKEIGSRITSLDIREQQFNDIKERMIQEWGNFKMSQAWEVARHVSRMIRKETFYSIDSMLEQGRAIELEGLKQFTASLYNNILIQGIAHGNITADETVTLTRMMQSFLNASPVKHEETFKQGILVQNNNDPVTYVERVETNNSCLWKTVYLGSETPELRMAARVMDKFVSQPFYTEMRTRQQLGYIVSAAAQEDNGQYFLFFIVQSESHPADDLRERADRFIDGLPSDFEALSDDKFEEFRAATRAELLEKPKSIAGKTMLFDRLTFEYNRDFDRREENLSALDALTKAGVLKILADSINPATRKMVDILMFARQHAVKPETKATIDVIETFKKGREFIKRGE
;
A
#
# COMPACT_ATOMS: atom_id res chain seq x y z
N ALA A 1 17.65 13.43 9.95
CA ALA A 1 19.12 13.30 9.78
C ALA A 1 19.58 13.81 8.42
N ILE A 2 19.21 13.17 7.30
CA ILE A 2 19.66 13.60 5.96
C ILE A 2 19.21 15.04 5.62
N GLN A 3 17.93 15.38 5.87
CA GLN A 3 17.42 16.73 5.65
C GLN A 3 18.16 17.79 6.49
N LEU A 4 18.33 17.54 7.79
CA LEU A 4 19.06 18.45 8.68
C LEU A 4 20.52 18.64 8.23
N ALA A 5 21.20 17.56 7.81
CA ALA A 5 22.55 17.66 7.24
C ALA A 5 22.58 18.47 5.94
N GLY A 6 21.54 18.38 5.11
CA GLY A 6 21.35 19.25 3.94
C GLY A 6 21.18 20.72 4.32
N ASN A 7 20.30 21.00 5.29
CA ASN A 7 20.02 22.35 5.79
C ASN A 7 21.25 23.00 6.43
N MET A 8 22.08 22.24 7.14
CA MET A 8 23.35 22.71 7.71
C MET A 8 24.33 23.27 6.66
N ASN A 9 24.22 22.86 5.39
CA ASN A 9 25.06 23.41 4.31
C ASN A 9 24.59 24.77 3.80
N ARG A 10 23.36 25.19 4.14
CA ARG A 10 22.72 26.39 3.58
C ARG A 10 22.32 27.41 4.65
N TYR A 11 22.12 26.96 5.88
CA TYR A 11 21.58 27.75 6.97
C TYR A 11 22.44 27.60 8.24
N PRO A 12 22.48 28.61 9.10
CA PRO A 12 23.18 28.53 10.37
C PRO A 12 22.59 27.42 11.26
N PRO A 13 23.41 26.73 12.07
CA PRO A 13 22.97 25.58 12.89
C PRO A 13 21.70 25.83 13.71
N GLU A 14 21.54 27.04 14.21
CA GLU A 14 20.41 27.45 15.06
C GLU A 14 19.07 27.49 14.30
N ALA A 15 19.09 27.60 12.97
CA ALA A 15 17.90 27.65 12.12
C ALA A 15 17.59 26.31 11.43
N VAL A 16 18.48 25.32 11.51
CA VAL A 16 18.40 24.06 10.73
C VAL A 16 17.11 23.27 11.01
N GLU A 17 16.61 23.33 12.23
CA GLU A 17 15.40 22.63 12.66
C GLU A 17 14.10 23.39 12.34
N THR A 18 14.18 24.70 12.12
CA THR A 18 12.99 25.58 12.01
C THR A 18 12.83 26.23 10.63
N VAL A 19 13.88 26.28 9.81
CA VAL A 19 13.90 27.00 8.52
C VAL A 19 12.85 26.52 7.53
N ASP A 20 12.49 25.24 7.58
CA ASP A 20 11.48 24.65 6.69
C ASP A 20 10.03 24.92 7.17
N TYR A 21 9.87 25.48 8.36
CA TYR A 21 8.57 25.58 9.05
C TYR A 21 8.17 27.02 9.40
N ILE A 22 9.14 27.87 9.73
CA ILE A 22 8.87 29.25 10.17
C ILE A 22 9.02 30.19 8.98
N TYR A 23 7.89 30.69 8.50
CA TYR A 23 7.85 31.77 7.52
C TYR A 23 7.75 33.11 8.25
N GLU A 24 8.78 33.94 8.15
CA GLU A 24 8.70 35.33 8.56
C GLU A 24 7.94 36.17 7.52
N LYS A 25 7.50 37.38 7.91
CA LYS A 25 6.88 38.31 6.95
C LYS A 25 7.83 38.53 5.79
N SER A 26 7.32 38.37 4.57
CA SER A 26 8.10 38.65 3.37
C SER A 26 8.60 40.10 3.38
N GLY A 27 9.86 40.28 3.02
CA GLY A 27 10.42 41.61 2.81
C GLY A 27 9.65 42.35 1.69
N PRO A 28 9.54 43.68 1.77
CA PRO A 28 8.77 44.45 0.80
C PRO A 28 9.28 44.22 -0.63
N GLY A 29 8.39 43.87 -1.56
CA GLY A 29 8.71 43.76 -2.99
C GLY A 29 9.23 42.39 -3.47
N LEU A 30 9.45 41.40 -2.58
CA LEU A 30 10.01 40.10 -2.98
C LEU A 30 9.04 39.27 -3.84
N VAL A 31 7.76 39.26 -3.48
CA VAL A 31 6.72 38.56 -4.25
C VAL A 31 6.63 39.15 -5.65
N GLU A 32 6.62 40.48 -5.75
CA GLU A 32 6.59 41.21 -7.02
C GLU A 32 7.83 40.93 -7.88
N LEU A 33 9.01 40.76 -7.26
CA LEU A 33 10.23 40.43 -7.97
C LEU A 33 10.14 39.05 -8.64
N VAL A 34 9.60 38.04 -7.94
CA VAL A 34 9.39 36.70 -8.49
C VAL A 34 8.31 36.73 -9.58
N LEU A 35 7.17 37.37 -9.32
CA LEU A 35 6.07 37.48 -10.29
C LEU A 35 6.51 38.14 -11.60
N LYS A 36 7.41 39.14 -11.55
CA LYS A 36 7.98 39.77 -12.77
C LYS A 36 8.80 38.83 -13.64
N GLN A 37 9.30 37.71 -13.11
CA GLN A 37 10.04 36.71 -13.88
C GLN A 37 9.11 35.68 -14.54
N LEU A 38 7.87 35.54 -14.08
CA LEU A 38 6.88 34.59 -14.60
C LEU A 38 6.23 35.12 -15.87
N THR A 39 7.00 35.19 -16.96
CA THR A 39 6.56 35.69 -18.26
C THR A 39 6.72 34.64 -19.36
N PRO A 40 5.94 34.70 -20.46
CA PRO A 40 6.15 33.81 -21.60
C PRO A 40 7.56 33.86 -22.18
N ALA A 41 8.24 35.00 -22.08
CA ALA A 41 9.62 35.16 -22.54
C ALA A 41 10.65 34.36 -21.72
N ASN A 42 10.30 34.00 -20.49
CA ASN A 42 11.14 33.25 -19.54
C ASN A 42 10.61 31.83 -19.29
N MET A 43 9.70 31.34 -20.14
CA MET A 43 9.01 30.07 -19.97
C MET A 43 9.69 28.95 -20.79
N LEU A 44 9.86 27.78 -20.18
CA LEU A 44 10.15 26.52 -20.87
C LEU A 44 8.91 25.63 -20.80
N CYS A 45 8.35 25.25 -21.95
CA CYS A 45 7.17 24.40 -22.04
C CYS A 45 7.56 23.01 -22.59
N MET A 46 7.09 21.95 -21.94
CA MET A 46 7.34 20.56 -22.32
C MET A 46 6.01 19.87 -22.64
N LEU A 47 5.89 19.30 -23.83
CA LEU A 47 4.73 18.51 -24.26
C LEU A 47 5.15 17.05 -24.43
N THR A 48 4.45 16.14 -23.76
CA THR A 48 4.71 14.70 -23.84
C THR A 48 3.43 13.97 -24.26
N ALA A 49 3.45 13.36 -25.44
CA ALA A 49 2.33 12.59 -26.00
C ALA A 49 2.85 11.55 -27.00
N ARG A 50 2.03 10.53 -27.34
CA ARG A 50 2.36 9.56 -28.38
C ARG A 50 2.17 10.16 -29.77
N GLY A 51 3.00 9.73 -30.72
CA GLY A 51 2.89 10.13 -32.13
C GLY A 51 3.32 11.56 -32.45
N LEU A 52 4.08 12.20 -31.54
CA LEU A 52 4.65 13.51 -31.80
C LEU A 52 5.80 13.43 -32.80
N ASP A 53 5.88 14.43 -33.69
CA ASP A 53 7.03 14.60 -34.57
C ASP A 53 8.25 15.04 -33.75
N THR A 54 9.32 14.26 -33.86
CA THR A 54 10.58 14.43 -33.14
C THR A 54 11.74 14.32 -34.13
N ASP A 55 12.80 15.09 -33.90
CA ASP A 55 13.95 15.21 -34.79
C ASP A 55 15.29 14.96 -34.08
N SER A 56 15.25 14.71 -32.78
CA SER A 56 16.40 14.57 -31.91
C SER A 56 16.23 13.36 -31.01
N VAL A 57 17.37 12.76 -30.64
CA VAL A 57 17.41 11.60 -29.75
C VAL A 57 18.35 11.93 -28.60
N GLU A 58 17.83 11.84 -27.38
CA GLU A 58 18.65 11.98 -26.18
C GLU A 58 19.59 10.76 -26.06
N PRO A 59 20.90 10.97 -25.88
CA PRO A 59 21.92 9.94 -26.08
C PRO A 59 21.89 8.77 -25.07
N TYR A 60 21.38 8.95 -23.86
CA TYR A 60 21.47 7.93 -22.81
C TYR A 60 20.26 7.01 -22.76
N TYR A 61 19.05 7.56 -22.88
CA TYR A 61 17.80 6.81 -22.80
C TYR A 61 17.14 6.63 -24.17
N GLY A 62 17.70 7.22 -25.22
CA GLY A 62 17.12 7.14 -26.58
C GLY A 62 15.80 7.90 -26.70
N THR A 63 15.52 8.82 -25.76
CA THR A 63 14.26 9.57 -25.72
C THR A 63 14.15 10.42 -26.97
N GLN A 64 13.12 10.18 -27.77
CA GLN A 64 12.82 10.98 -28.95
C GLN A 64 12.24 12.32 -28.52
N TYR A 65 12.83 13.43 -28.96
CA TYR A 65 12.38 14.78 -28.65
C TYR A 65 12.57 15.73 -29.83
N SER A 66 11.96 16.90 -29.73
CA SER A 66 12.30 18.05 -30.58
C SER A 66 12.36 19.30 -29.72
N TYR A 67 13.22 20.23 -30.09
CA TYR A 67 13.35 21.52 -29.43
C TYR A 67 13.05 22.64 -30.43
N ARG A 68 12.10 23.51 -30.08
CA ARG A 68 11.74 24.65 -30.91
C ARG A 68 11.48 25.89 -30.06
N VAL A 69 11.86 27.05 -30.59
CA VAL A 69 11.57 28.34 -29.98
C VAL A 69 10.31 28.91 -30.64
N GLU A 70 9.21 28.99 -29.89
CA GLU A 70 7.94 29.54 -30.38
C GLU A 70 7.98 31.08 -30.31
N LYS A 71 7.87 31.74 -31.47
CA LYS A 71 7.84 33.22 -31.60
C LYS A 71 6.63 33.73 -32.39
N GLY A 72 5.76 32.82 -32.81
CA GLY A 72 4.64 33.06 -33.70
C GLY A 72 3.38 33.51 -32.97
N LYS A 73 2.23 33.17 -33.56
CA LYS A 73 0.91 33.61 -33.09
C LYS A 73 0.60 33.13 -31.67
N ILE A 74 1.03 31.90 -31.33
CA ILE A 74 0.82 31.31 -30.01
C ILE A 74 1.58 32.11 -28.95
N TYR A 75 2.88 32.36 -29.14
CA TYR A 75 3.65 33.20 -28.23
C TYR A 75 3.00 34.57 -28.02
N LYS A 76 2.61 35.25 -29.11
CA LYS A 76 1.94 36.57 -29.02
C LYS A 76 0.63 36.53 -28.25
N SER A 77 -0.14 35.44 -28.35
CA SER A 77 -1.39 35.27 -27.57
C SER A 77 -1.15 35.07 -26.07
N LEU A 78 0.03 34.59 -25.67
CA LEU A 78 0.39 34.39 -24.27
C LEU A 78 0.95 35.64 -23.58
N VAL A 79 1.42 36.64 -24.35
CA VAL A 79 1.98 37.88 -23.79
C VAL A 79 0.92 38.69 -23.04
N ASN A 80 -0.32 38.71 -23.54
CA ASN A 80 -1.46 39.37 -22.91
C ASN A 80 -2.71 38.48 -23.06
N PRO A 81 -2.81 37.40 -22.27
CA PRO A 81 -3.96 36.51 -22.35
C PRO A 81 -5.21 37.21 -21.77
N PRO A 82 -6.41 36.94 -22.29
CA PRO A 82 -7.63 37.34 -21.60
C PRO A 82 -7.67 36.66 -20.23
N VAL A 83 -8.09 37.38 -19.19
CA VAL A 83 -8.32 36.78 -17.87
C VAL A 83 -9.56 35.89 -17.99
N PRO A 84 -9.45 34.56 -17.77
CA PRO A 84 -10.61 33.68 -17.82
C PRO A 84 -11.64 34.06 -16.74
N ASP A 85 -12.92 33.99 -17.09
CA ASP A 85 -13.99 34.11 -16.10
C ASP A 85 -13.86 32.99 -15.05
N GLY A 86 -13.97 33.32 -13.77
CA GLY A 86 -13.90 32.36 -12.66
C GLY A 86 -12.54 32.23 -11.95
N LEU A 87 -11.50 32.97 -12.37
CA LEU A 87 -10.24 33.08 -11.63
C LEU A 87 -10.36 34.10 -10.48
N ALA A 88 -10.21 33.64 -9.24
CA ALA A 88 -10.20 34.47 -8.04
C ALA A 88 -9.09 34.03 -7.09
N LEU A 89 -8.63 34.95 -6.22
CA LEU A 89 -7.79 34.56 -5.08
C LEU A 89 -8.61 33.68 -4.13
N PRO A 90 -8.00 32.66 -3.50
CA PRO A 90 -8.69 31.86 -2.49
C PRO A 90 -9.15 32.77 -1.35
N GLY A 91 -10.34 32.48 -0.81
CA GLY A 91 -10.77 33.10 0.45
C GLY A 91 -9.90 32.68 1.63
N PRO A 92 -10.07 33.31 2.81
CA PRO A 92 -9.40 32.88 4.04
C PRO A 92 -9.59 31.38 4.28
N ASN A 93 -8.50 30.68 4.60
CA ASN A 93 -8.54 29.24 4.85
C ASN A 93 -9.35 28.95 6.13
N PRO A 94 -10.52 28.29 6.05
CA PRO A 94 -11.39 28.10 7.21
C PRO A 94 -10.92 26.95 8.12
N PHE A 95 -9.86 26.24 7.75
CA PHE A 95 -9.32 25.07 8.47
C PHE A 95 -8.20 25.43 9.47
N VAL A 96 -7.96 26.71 9.78
CA VAL A 96 -6.93 27.13 10.74
C VAL A 96 -7.49 27.01 12.17
N PRO A 97 -6.86 26.25 13.08
CA PRO A 97 -7.39 25.97 14.42
C PRO A 97 -7.13 27.12 15.42
N GLU A 98 -8.03 27.32 16.39
CA GLU A 98 -7.98 28.43 17.37
C GLU A 98 -7.79 28.01 18.85
N ASP A 99 -7.91 26.72 19.25
CA ASP A 99 -7.86 26.33 20.68
C ASP A 99 -7.40 24.87 20.96
N VAL A 100 -6.81 24.56 22.14
CA VAL A 100 -6.23 23.23 22.48
C VAL A 100 -6.20 22.85 23.99
N HIS A 101 -6.77 21.70 24.38
CA HIS A 101 -6.70 21.11 25.75
C HIS A 101 -6.59 19.55 25.75
N LEU A 102 -6.10 18.91 26.84
CA LEU A 102 -5.57 17.50 26.88
C LEU A 102 -6.18 16.57 27.99
N LEU A 103 -6.27 15.24 27.75
CA LEU A 103 -6.55 14.14 28.75
C LEU A 103 -5.81 12.79 28.43
N ALA A 104 -6.13 11.63 29.07
CA ALA A 104 -5.28 10.39 29.18
C ALA A 104 -5.58 9.16 28.24
N GLU A 105 -4.61 8.23 28.05
CA GLU A 105 -4.43 7.33 26.86
C GLU A 105 -4.56 5.80 27.08
N GLN A 106 -5.54 5.16 26.40
CA GLN A 106 -5.65 3.75 25.92
C GLN A 106 -6.92 3.64 25.03
N PRO A 107 -6.95 2.84 23.93
CA PRO A 107 -8.16 2.69 23.12
C PRO A 107 -9.31 2.06 23.90
N VAL A 108 -10.38 2.81 24.09
CA VAL A 108 -11.62 2.34 24.68
C VAL A 108 -12.70 2.29 23.60
N ASN A 109 -13.53 1.26 23.65
CA ASN A 109 -14.70 1.20 22.79
C ASN A 109 -15.75 2.20 23.30
N ILE A 110 -16.11 3.16 22.47
CA ILE A 110 -17.04 4.25 22.82
C ILE A 110 -18.39 4.13 22.10
N ILE A 111 -18.45 3.35 21.02
CA ILE A 111 -19.69 2.96 20.35
C ILE A 111 -19.59 1.47 20.02
N ASN A 112 -20.53 0.69 20.56
CA ASN A 112 -20.73 -0.72 20.22
C ASN A 112 -22.22 -0.95 19.99
N GLU A 113 -22.66 -0.66 18.78
CA GLU A 113 -24.05 -0.73 18.35
C GLU A 113 -24.17 -1.62 17.11
N GLN A 114 -25.39 -2.01 16.78
CA GLN A 114 -25.61 -2.77 15.56
C GLN A 114 -25.19 -1.93 14.33
N GLY A 115 -24.19 -2.41 13.58
CA GLY A 115 -23.67 -1.74 12.40
C GLY A 115 -22.64 -0.64 12.66
N VAL A 116 -22.27 -0.36 13.91
CA VAL A 116 -21.19 0.58 14.24
C VAL A 116 -20.34 0.11 15.43
N GLU A 117 -19.04 0.06 15.22
CA GLU A 117 -18.04 -0.17 16.25
C GLU A 117 -16.96 0.93 16.18
N MET A 118 -16.93 1.83 17.17
CA MET A 118 -15.97 2.93 17.22
C MET A 118 -15.10 2.86 18.47
N TRP A 119 -13.79 2.91 18.26
CA TRP A 119 -12.78 2.96 19.29
C TRP A 119 -12.16 4.35 19.39
N TYR A 120 -11.66 4.68 20.57
CA TYR A 120 -11.16 6.01 20.87
C TYR A 120 -9.97 5.94 21.83
N ALA A 121 -8.89 6.67 21.52
CA ALA A 121 -7.80 6.92 22.45
C ALA A 121 -7.38 8.39 22.41
N GLN A 122 -7.31 9.07 23.55
CA GLN A 122 -6.66 10.38 23.60
C GLN A 122 -5.14 10.20 23.49
N ASP A 123 -4.47 11.01 22.65
CA ASP A 123 -3.00 11.02 22.62
C ASP A 123 -2.43 11.64 23.90
N THR A 124 -1.51 10.92 24.56
CA THR A 124 -0.66 11.48 25.63
C THR A 124 0.82 11.50 25.30
N THR A 125 1.19 10.93 24.16
CA THR A 125 2.58 10.72 23.76
C THR A 125 3.12 11.91 22.97
N PHE A 126 2.41 12.35 21.93
CA PHE A 126 2.90 13.36 21.00
C PHE A 126 2.52 14.78 21.42
N LYS A 127 1.40 14.94 22.13
CA LYS A 127 0.89 16.21 22.67
C LYS A 127 0.80 17.29 21.59
N ARG A 128 0.37 16.91 20.40
CA ARG A 128 0.14 17.82 19.26
C ARG A 128 -1.34 18.09 19.08
N PRO A 129 -1.74 19.23 18.51
CA PRO A 129 -3.16 19.55 18.24
C PRO A 129 -3.79 18.72 17.11
N GLU A 130 -3.23 17.55 16.79
CA GLU A 130 -3.59 16.71 15.67
C GLU A 130 -4.33 15.46 16.14
N ALA A 131 -5.19 14.92 15.28
CA ALA A 131 -5.78 13.61 15.45
C ALA A 131 -5.78 12.84 14.13
N THR A 132 -5.95 11.53 14.27
CA THR A 132 -6.20 10.62 13.15
C THR A 132 -7.50 9.90 13.42
N VAL A 133 -8.39 9.92 12.43
CA VAL A 133 -9.64 9.15 12.45
C VAL A 133 -9.62 8.18 11.27
N ILE A 134 -9.86 6.90 11.57
CA ILE A 134 -9.95 5.83 10.58
C ILE A 134 -11.39 5.30 10.59
N TYR A 135 -12.03 5.29 9.42
CA TYR A 135 -13.30 4.62 9.17
C TYR A 135 -13.10 3.48 8.18
N ARG A 136 -13.52 2.29 8.57
CA ARG A 136 -13.58 1.07 7.75
C ARG A 136 -15.04 0.76 7.49
N LEU A 137 -15.51 1.12 6.29
CA LEU A 137 -16.87 0.89 5.82
C LEU A 137 -16.92 -0.51 5.21
N LYS A 138 -17.24 -1.50 6.05
CA LYS A 138 -17.23 -2.92 5.70
C LYS A 138 -18.53 -3.30 5.00
N HIS A 139 -18.45 -3.85 3.80
CA HIS A 139 -19.61 -4.27 3.01
C HIS A 139 -19.96 -5.75 3.28
N HIS A 140 -21.22 -6.11 3.04
CA HIS A 140 -21.69 -7.49 3.18
C HIS A 140 -20.95 -8.46 2.24
N LYS A 141 -20.42 -9.58 2.74
CA LYS A 141 -19.60 -10.53 1.96
C LYS A 141 -20.26 -11.05 0.68
N GLY A 142 -21.58 -11.10 0.63
CA GLY A 142 -22.36 -11.55 -0.53
C GLY A 142 -22.27 -10.66 -1.77
N VAL A 143 -21.76 -9.42 -1.67
CA VAL A 143 -21.60 -8.56 -2.85
C VAL A 143 -20.28 -8.80 -3.60
N VAL A 144 -19.32 -9.50 -2.97
CA VAL A 144 -17.94 -9.61 -3.45
C VAL A 144 -17.88 -10.53 -4.67
N ASN A 145 -17.62 -9.92 -5.83
CA ASN A 145 -17.43 -10.59 -7.14
C ASN A 145 -16.57 -9.69 -8.05
N PRO A 146 -16.10 -10.16 -9.22
CA PRO A 146 -15.27 -9.35 -10.11
C PRO A 146 -15.92 -8.05 -10.56
N ALA A 147 -17.22 -8.07 -10.87
CA ALA A 147 -17.95 -6.89 -11.34
C ALA A 147 -18.08 -5.84 -10.24
N TYR A 148 -18.32 -6.29 -9.00
CA TYR A 148 -18.31 -5.44 -7.81
C TYR A 148 -16.95 -4.79 -7.61
N MET A 149 -15.85 -5.56 -7.72
CA MET A 149 -14.51 -5.00 -7.53
C MET A 149 -14.11 -4.01 -8.62
N ALA A 150 -14.45 -4.28 -9.89
CA ALA A 150 -14.21 -3.34 -10.99
C ALA A 150 -14.97 -2.02 -10.78
N ARG A 151 -16.25 -2.09 -10.35
CA ARG A 151 -17.05 -0.91 -9.99
C ARG A 151 -16.48 -0.18 -8.79
N LEU A 152 -16.08 -0.88 -7.73
CA LEU A 152 -15.51 -0.29 -6.52
C LEU A 152 -14.19 0.43 -6.80
N ALA A 153 -13.33 -0.17 -7.64
CA ALA A 153 -12.08 0.45 -8.08
C ALA A 153 -12.34 1.74 -8.87
N LEU A 154 -13.24 1.69 -9.87
CA LEU A 154 -13.56 2.85 -10.70
C LEU A 154 -14.27 3.95 -9.88
N TYR A 155 -15.19 3.58 -9.00
CA TYR A 155 -15.82 4.46 -8.03
C TYR A 155 -14.78 5.18 -7.16
N THR A 156 -13.83 4.42 -6.60
CA THR A 156 -12.79 5.00 -5.73
C THR A 156 -11.87 5.94 -6.51
N ALA A 157 -11.54 5.63 -7.76
CA ALA A 157 -10.79 6.54 -8.62
C ALA A 157 -11.55 7.84 -8.91
N CYS A 158 -12.86 7.76 -9.17
CA CYS A 158 -13.71 8.92 -9.39
C CYS A 158 -13.84 9.79 -8.12
N VAL A 159 -14.04 9.16 -6.95
CA VAL A 159 -14.08 9.87 -5.67
C VAL A 159 -12.76 10.58 -5.39
N ASN A 160 -11.62 9.92 -5.62
CA ASN A 160 -10.31 10.55 -5.43
C ASN A 160 -10.08 11.72 -6.40
N GLU A 161 -10.53 11.61 -7.66
CA GLU A 161 -10.51 12.74 -8.59
C GLU A 161 -11.35 13.92 -8.07
N MET A 162 -12.57 13.66 -7.60
CA MET A 162 -13.45 14.69 -7.04
C MET A 162 -12.87 15.31 -5.76
N LEU A 163 -12.17 14.53 -4.93
CA LEU A 163 -11.55 15.02 -3.71
C LEU A 163 -10.22 15.72 -3.97
N ASN A 164 -9.65 15.63 -5.17
CA ASN A 164 -8.37 16.26 -5.49
C ASN A 164 -8.44 17.79 -5.46
N GLU A 165 -9.59 18.40 -5.75
CA GLU A 165 -9.77 19.85 -5.65
C GLU A 165 -9.63 20.36 -4.20
N ILE A 166 -10.08 19.57 -3.23
CA ILE A 166 -10.00 19.93 -1.81
C ILE A 166 -8.72 19.41 -1.13
N SER A 167 -8.01 18.47 -1.76
CA SER A 167 -6.78 17.88 -1.19
C SER A 167 -5.66 18.90 -1.06
N TYR A 168 -5.52 19.80 -2.04
CA TYR A 168 -4.50 20.85 -2.00
C TYR A 168 -4.71 21.85 -0.84
N PRO A 169 -5.86 22.54 -0.69
CA PRO A 169 -6.07 23.44 0.43
C PRO A 169 -6.11 22.73 1.80
N ALA A 170 -6.54 21.46 1.83
CA ALA A 170 -6.44 20.62 3.03
C ALA A 170 -4.97 20.36 3.41
N GLY A 171 -4.13 19.98 2.45
CA GLY A 171 -2.69 19.76 2.63
C GLY A 171 -1.97 21.00 3.15
N GLU A 172 -2.24 22.17 2.56
CA GLU A 172 -1.71 23.46 3.03
C GLU A 172 -2.15 23.80 4.47
N ALA A 173 -3.28 23.26 4.94
CA ALA A 173 -3.77 23.39 6.31
C ALA A 173 -3.24 22.32 7.27
N GLY A 174 -2.35 21.44 6.82
CA GLY A 174 -1.83 20.31 7.61
C GLY A 174 -2.83 19.16 7.76
N LEU A 175 -3.81 19.04 6.87
CA LEU A 175 -4.70 17.88 6.76
C LEU A 175 -4.22 16.95 5.64
N ASP A 176 -4.28 15.65 5.91
CA ASP A 176 -4.10 14.61 4.91
C ASP A 176 -5.26 13.64 5.00
N PHE A 177 -5.67 13.08 3.86
CA PHE A 177 -6.65 12.01 3.86
C PHE A 177 -6.30 10.94 2.82
N ARG A 178 -6.77 9.73 3.10
CA ARG A 178 -6.70 8.61 2.17
C ARG A 178 -8.07 7.99 2.04
N PHE A 179 -8.54 7.89 0.80
CA PHE A 179 -9.74 7.15 0.44
C PHE A 179 -9.36 5.96 -0.44
N SER A 180 -9.49 4.75 0.11
CA SER A 180 -9.03 3.51 -0.52
C SER A 180 -10.06 2.41 -0.40
N TYR A 181 -9.96 1.40 -1.26
CA TYR A 181 -10.84 0.23 -1.25
C TYR A 181 -10.05 -1.07 -1.02
N ASP A 182 -10.74 -2.08 -0.52
CA ASP A 182 -10.32 -3.48 -0.50
C ASP A 182 -11.56 -4.39 -0.74
N LEU A 183 -11.38 -5.71 -0.73
CA LEU A 183 -12.45 -6.69 -0.93
C LEU A 183 -13.59 -6.54 0.09
N ASP A 184 -13.26 -6.07 1.29
CA ASP A 184 -14.21 -5.90 2.40
C ASP A 184 -14.91 -4.54 2.42
N GLY A 185 -14.58 -3.60 1.51
CA GLY A 185 -15.27 -2.32 1.39
C GLY A 185 -14.32 -1.12 1.21
N VAL A 186 -14.63 -0.02 1.89
CA VAL A 186 -13.92 1.27 1.76
C VAL A 186 -13.26 1.65 3.07
N THR A 187 -12.03 2.17 3.02
CA THR A 187 -11.33 2.75 4.17
C THR A 187 -11.06 4.23 3.93
N ILE A 188 -11.42 5.05 4.91
CA ILE A 188 -11.18 6.49 4.96
C ILE A 188 -10.25 6.76 6.15
N ILE A 189 -9.09 7.35 5.88
CA ILE A 189 -8.15 7.81 6.92
C ILE A 189 -8.09 9.32 6.80
N ILE A 190 -8.26 10.04 7.91
CA ILE A 190 -8.12 11.49 7.96
C ILE A 190 -7.14 11.83 9.08
N ASN A 191 -6.13 12.62 8.76
CA ASN A 191 -5.10 13.10 9.68
C ASN A 191 -5.09 14.62 9.68
N GLY A 192 -4.93 15.25 10.85
CA GLY A 192 -4.67 16.68 10.97
C GLY A 192 -5.39 17.29 12.18
N TYR A 193 -5.63 18.59 12.17
CA TYR A 193 -6.26 19.29 13.29
C TYR A 193 -7.74 18.91 13.48
N THR A 194 -8.18 18.70 14.72
CA THR A 194 -9.52 18.16 15.04
C THR A 194 -10.69 18.98 14.47
N ALA A 195 -10.64 20.30 14.58
CA ALA A 195 -11.64 21.19 13.98
C ALA A 195 -11.73 21.00 12.45
N SER A 196 -10.58 20.81 11.82
CA SER A 196 -10.42 20.70 10.38
C SER A 196 -10.77 19.30 9.86
N ILE A 197 -10.55 18.24 10.67
CA ILE A 197 -11.04 16.88 10.41
C ILE A 197 -12.56 16.88 10.23
N LYS A 198 -13.30 17.57 11.11
CA LYS A 198 -14.76 17.64 11.01
C LYS A 198 -15.23 18.23 9.68
N MET A 199 -14.57 19.30 9.24
CA MET A 199 -14.90 19.96 7.98
C MET A 199 -14.54 19.08 6.77
N LEU A 200 -13.36 18.46 6.77
CA LEU A 200 -12.94 17.55 5.71
C LEU A 200 -13.82 16.30 5.63
N LEU A 201 -14.23 15.75 6.78
CA LEU A 201 -15.16 14.63 6.87
C LEU A 201 -16.52 14.97 6.22
N LYS A 202 -17.00 16.20 6.38
CA LYS A 202 -18.23 16.68 5.75
C LYS A 202 -18.10 16.73 4.22
N GLU A 203 -16.97 17.22 3.71
CA GLU A 203 -16.68 17.25 2.27
C GLU A 203 -16.53 15.84 1.68
N ILE A 204 -15.88 14.92 2.40
CA ILE A 204 -15.76 13.52 1.99
C ILE A 204 -17.15 12.86 1.97
N GLY A 205 -17.90 12.97 3.07
CA GLY A 205 -19.21 12.35 3.23
C GLY A 205 -20.23 12.74 2.15
N SER A 206 -20.22 14.01 1.71
CA SER A 206 -21.12 14.48 0.65
C SER A 206 -20.74 13.94 -0.74
N ARG A 207 -19.44 13.76 -1.02
CA ARG A 207 -18.92 13.31 -2.32
C ARG A 207 -19.01 11.79 -2.49
N ILE A 208 -18.81 11.02 -1.42
CA ILE A 208 -18.82 9.54 -1.49
C ILE A 208 -20.23 8.99 -1.79
N THR A 209 -21.28 9.75 -1.49
CA THR A 209 -22.68 9.28 -1.64
C THR A 209 -23.38 9.77 -2.90
N SER A 210 -22.88 10.82 -3.57
CA SER A 210 -23.57 11.46 -4.70
C SER A 210 -22.89 11.30 -6.06
N LEU A 211 -21.63 10.86 -6.12
CA LEU A 211 -20.80 10.70 -7.33
C LEU A 211 -21.09 11.76 -8.42
N ASP A 212 -20.96 13.04 -8.04
CA ASP A 212 -21.13 14.18 -8.94
C ASP A 212 -19.88 14.40 -9.82
N ILE A 213 -19.65 13.49 -10.75
CA ILE A 213 -18.54 13.55 -11.72
C ILE A 213 -19.07 13.81 -13.13
N ARG A 214 -18.39 14.69 -13.88
CA ARG A 214 -18.72 14.97 -15.28
C ARG A 214 -18.41 13.75 -16.14
N GLU A 215 -19.24 13.53 -17.16
CA GLU A 215 -19.10 12.38 -18.08
C GLU A 215 -17.72 12.29 -18.73
N GLN A 216 -17.14 13.42 -19.15
CA GLN A 216 -15.79 13.43 -19.71
C GLN A 216 -14.74 12.98 -18.69
N GLN A 217 -14.79 13.46 -17.44
CA GLN A 217 -13.84 13.04 -16.39
C GLN A 217 -13.97 11.55 -16.08
N PHE A 218 -15.20 11.05 -16.01
CA PHE A 218 -15.44 9.62 -15.87
C PHE A 218 -14.81 8.82 -17.02
N ASN A 219 -15.02 9.25 -18.27
CA ASN A 219 -14.46 8.58 -19.45
C ASN A 219 -12.94 8.59 -19.44
N ASP A 220 -12.30 9.71 -19.08
CA ASP A 220 -10.84 9.84 -18.98
C ASP A 220 -10.27 8.90 -17.90
N ILE A 221 -10.90 8.85 -16.72
CA ILE A 221 -10.51 7.94 -15.64
C ILE A 221 -10.68 6.49 -16.06
N LYS A 222 -11.83 6.14 -16.63
CA LYS A 222 -12.11 4.78 -17.11
C LYS A 222 -11.09 4.38 -18.17
N GLU A 223 -10.83 5.22 -19.16
CA GLU A 223 -9.85 4.94 -20.21
C GLU A 223 -8.47 4.68 -19.62
N ARG A 224 -7.99 5.55 -18.72
CA ARG A 224 -6.71 5.37 -18.03
C ARG A 224 -6.66 4.02 -17.28
N MET A 225 -7.68 3.69 -16.50
CA MET A 225 -7.71 2.42 -15.74
C MET A 225 -7.75 1.18 -16.65
N ILE A 226 -8.51 1.24 -17.74
CA ILE A 226 -8.57 0.16 -18.74
C ILE A 226 -7.22 -0.02 -19.43
N GLN A 227 -6.51 1.07 -19.73
CA GLN A 227 -5.15 1.02 -20.25
C GLN A 227 -4.17 0.46 -19.21
N GLU A 228 -4.23 0.90 -17.95
CA GLU A 228 -3.40 0.39 -16.85
C GLU A 228 -3.58 -1.12 -16.64
N TRP A 229 -4.82 -1.59 -16.57
CA TRP A 229 -5.12 -3.02 -16.45
C TRP A 229 -4.69 -3.82 -17.69
N GLY A 230 -4.93 -3.29 -18.89
CA GLY A 230 -4.50 -3.93 -20.14
C GLY A 230 -2.98 -4.02 -20.29
N ASN A 231 -2.26 -3.02 -19.78
CA ASN A 231 -0.80 -2.98 -19.82
C ASN A 231 -0.15 -3.77 -18.68
N PHE A 232 -0.92 -4.32 -17.72
CA PHE A 232 -0.35 -4.99 -16.56
C PHE A 232 0.57 -6.15 -16.93
N LYS A 233 0.26 -6.93 -17.99
CA LYS A 233 1.12 -8.03 -18.46
C LYS A 233 2.48 -7.56 -19.00
N MET A 234 2.60 -6.28 -19.34
CA MET A 234 3.85 -5.63 -19.75
C MET A 234 4.61 -4.99 -18.56
N SER A 235 4.07 -5.06 -17.34
CA SER A 235 4.75 -4.61 -16.11
C SER A 235 5.95 -5.50 -15.81
N GLN A 236 6.78 -5.11 -14.83
CA GLN A 236 7.97 -5.89 -14.50
C GLN A 236 7.59 -7.34 -14.14
N ALA A 237 8.39 -8.31 -14.59
CA ALA A 237 8.07 -9.73 -14.42
C ALA A 237 7.86 -10.12 -12.94
N TRP A 238 8.56 -9.48 -12.01
CA TRP A 238 8.35 -9.68 -10.58
C TRP A 238 6.98 -9.19 -10.08
N GLU A 239 6.40 -8.14 -10.68
CA GLU A 239 5.08 -7.62 -10.33
C GLU A 239 3.99 -8.60 -10.77
N VAL A 240 4.14 -9.17 -11.98
CA VAL A 240 3.26 -10.22 -12.51
C VAL A 240 3.37 -11.48 -11.64
N ALA A 241 4.58 -11.92 -11.31
CA ALA A 241 4.80 -13.07 -10.43
C ALA A 241 4.19 -12.88 -9.03
N ARG A 242 4.30 -11.66 -8.46
CA ARG A 242 3.64 -11.30 -7.20
C ARG A 242 2.12 -11.38 -7.29
N HIS A 243 1.55 -10.91 -8.39
CA HIS A 243 0.10 -10.99 -8.64
C HIS A 243 -0.37 -12.44 -8.70
N VAL A 244 0.36 -13.30 -9.42
CA VAL A 244 0.11 -14.76 -9.46
C VAL A 244 0.25 -15.39 -8.07
N SER A 245 1.26 -15.01 -7.28
CA SER A 245 1.43 -15.50 -5.91
C SER A 245 0.20 -15.19 -5.05
N ARG A 246 -0.35 -13.97 -5.18
CA ARG A 246 -1.59 -13.59 -4.47
C ARG A 246 -2.80 -14.39 -4.97
N MET A 247 -2.94 -14.60 -6.28
CA MET A 247 -4.01 -15.44 -6.85
C MET A 247 -4.00 -16.86 -6.26
N ILE A 248 -2.82 -17.46 -6.13
CA ILE A 248 -2.64 -18.81 -5.58
C ILE A 248 -2.95 -18.84 -4.07
N ARG A 249 -2.45 -17.87 -3.30
CA ARG A 249 -2.50 -17.89 -1.83
C ARG A 249 -3.81 -17.39 -1.22
N LYS A 250 -4.45 -16.40 -1.83
CA LYS A 250 -5.67 -15.77 -1.29
C LYS A 250 -6.89 -16.55 -1.72
N GLU A 251 -7.78 -16.93 -0.79
CA GLU A 251 -9.06 -17.60 -1.03
C GLU A 251 -9.90 -16.87 -2.11
N THR A 252 -10.11 -15.58 -1.90
CA THR A 252 -10.69 -14.68 -2.91
C THR A 252 -9.64 -13.69 -3.39
N PHE A 253 -9.44 -13.62 -4.69
CA PHE A 253 -8.61 -12.61 -5.34
C PHE A 253 -8.99 -12.57 -6.82
N TYR A 254 -9.26 -11.39 -7.36
CA TYR A 254 -9.67 -11.24 -8.75
C TYR A 254 -8.48 -10.81 -9.59
N SER A 255 -8.27 -11.50 -10.71
CA SER A 255 -7.20 -11.18 -11.64
C SER A 255 -7.44 -9.82 -12.29
N ILE A 256 -6.35 -9.16 -12.71
CA ILE A 256 -6.46 -7.90 -13.45
C ILE A 256 -7.19 -8.11 -14.78
N ASP A 257 -7.06 -9.28 -15.42
CA ASP A 257 -7.83 -9.62 -16.62
C ASP A 257 -9.34 -9.65 -16.34
N SER A 258 -9.76 -10.22 -15.20
CA SER A 258 -11.18 -10.24 -14.81
C SER A 258 -11.69 -8.83 -14.52
N MET A 259 -10.88 -8.00 -13.85
CA MET A 259 -11.19 -6.59 -13.62
C MET A 259 -11.31 -5.79 -14.92
N LEU A 260 -10.40 -6.03 -15.87
CA LEU A 260 -10.38 -5.41 -17.19
C LEU A 260 -11.63 -5.76 -17.99
N GLU A 261 -12.01 -7.04 -18.02
CA GLU A 261 -13.22 -7.50 -18.70
C GLU A 261 -14.47 -6.81 -18.16
N GLN A 262 -14.65 -6.82 -16.84
CA GLN A 262 -15.79 -6.19 -16.19
C GLN A 262 -15.78 -4.67 -16.35
N GLY A 263 -14.60 -4.05 -16.25
CA GLY A 263 -14.40 -2.61 -16.35
C GLY A 263 -14.81 -2.01 -17.69
N ARG A 264 -14.58 -2.74 -18.80
CA ARG A 264 -14.92 -2.27 -20.16
C ARG A 264 -16.41 -1.93 -20.29
N ALA A 265 -17.27 -2.71 -19.65
CA ALA A 265 -18.72 -2.57 -19.72
C ALA A 265 -19.31 -1.52 -18.75
N ILE A 266 -18.50 -0.91 -17.87
CA ILE A 266 -19.03 0.06 -16.88
C ILE A 266 -19.32 1.39 -17.56
N GLU A 267 -20.56 1.85 -17.47
CA GLU A 267 -20.99 3.19 -17.89
C GLU A 267 -21.22 4.09 -16.67
N LEU A 268 -21.18 5.41 -16.86
CA LEU A 268 -21.35 6.37 -15.77
C LEU A 268 -22.67 6.17 -15.01
N GLU A 269 -23.78 5.98 -15.72
CA GLU A 269 -25.08 5.75 -15.10
C GLU A 269 -25.12 4.45 -14.29
N GLY A 270 -24.46 3.39 -14.78
CA GLY A 270 -24.29 2.16 -14.02
C GLY A 270 -23.45 2.34 -12.75
N LEU A 271 -22.42 3.20 -12.80
CA LEU A 271 -21.60 3.52 -11.63
C LEU A 271 -22.34 4.40 -10.61
N LYS A 272 -23.19 5.33 -11.06
CA LYS A 272 -24.07 6.12 -10.18
C LYS A 272 -25.09 5.23 -9.47
N GLN A 273 -25.73 4.30 -10.18
CA GLN A 273 -26.65 3.32 -9.59
C GLN A 273 -25.95 2.42 -8.56
N PHE A 274 -24.71 1.99 -8.88
CA PHE A 274 -23.88 1.26 -7.93
C PHE A 274 -23.60 2.10 -6.67
N THR A 275 -23.20 3.36 -6.82
CA THR A 275 -22.93 4.27 -5.70
C THR A 275 -24.14 4.46 -4.80
N ALA A 276 -25.33 4.65 -5.39
CA ALA A 276 -26.59 4.83 -4.65
C ALA A 276 -26.98 3.63 -3.77
N SER A 277 -26.40 2.45 -4.01
CA SER A 277 -26.64 1.24 -3.21
C SER A 277 -25.42 0.74 -2.44
N LEU A 278 -24.24 1.34 -2.66
CA LEU A 278 -22.96 0.86 -2.16
C LEU A 278 -22.94 0.78 -0.63
N TYR A 279 -23.50 1.79 0.02
CA TYR A 279 -23.48 1.92 1.48
C TYR A 279 -24.78 1.46 2.15
N ASN A 280 -25.71 0.86 1.41
CA ASN A 280 -27.01 0.44 1.95
C ASN A 280 -26.87 -0.65 3.02
N ASN A 281 -25.87 -1.51 2.94
CA ASN A 281 -25.67 -2.63 3.87
C ASN A 281 -24.20 -2.68 4.27
N ILE A 282 -23.87 -1.99 5.37
CA ILE A 282 -22.48 -1.92 5.85
C ILE A 282 -22.38 -2.05 7.37
N LEU A 283 -21.17 -2.39 7.80
CA LEU A 283 -20.70 -2.22 9.16
C LEU A 283 -19.66 -1.10 9.16
N ILE A 284 -19.83 -0.08 9.99
CA ILE A 284 -18.84 0.97 10.19
C ILE A 284 -17.95 0.57 11.36
N GLN A 285 -16.70 0.22 11.09
CA GLN A 285 -15.66 0.07 12.12
C GLN A 285 -14.76 1.28 12.09
N GLY A 286 -14.18 1.68 13.23
CA GLY A 286 -13.22 2.76 13.21
C GLY A 286 -12.49 2.98 14.52
N ILE A 287 -11.45 3.80 14.42
CA ILE A 287 -10.69 4.27 15.56
C ILE A 287 -10.32 5.74 15.38
N ALA A 288 -10.49 6.52 16.44
CA ALA A 288 -9.96 7.88 16.53
C ALA A 288 -8.88 7.94 17.59
N HIS A 289 -7.75 8.54 17.26
CA HIS A 289 -6.68 8.78 18.23
C HIS A 289 -5.96 10.09 17.98
N GLY A 290 -5.67 10.84 19.05
CA GLY A 290 -5.03 12.15 18.97
C GLY A 290 -5.61 13.17 19.95
N ASN A 291 -5.51 14.44 19.60
CA ASN A 291 -6.13 15.57 20.28
C ASN A 291 -7.63 15.70 19.92
N ILE A 292 -8.39 14.65 20.16
CA ILE A 292 -9.83 14.60 19.95
C ILE A 292 -10.44 14.00 21.20
N THR A 293 -11.63 14.42 21.59
CA THR A 293 -12.36 13.85 22.74
C THR A 293 -13.23 12.67 22.33
N ALA A 294 -13.70 11.88 23.31
CA ALA A 294 -14.67 10.82 23.06
C ALA A 294 -15.98 11.38 22.46
N ASP A 295 -16.49 12.50 22.98
CA ASP A 295 -17.73 13.13 22.50
C ASP A 295 -17.59 13.68 21.08
N GLU A 296 -16.45 14.29 20.75
CA GLU A 296 -16.15 14.71 19.37
C GLU A 296 -16.07 13.49 18.45
N THR A 297 -15.43 12.41 18.89
CA THR A 297 -15.35 11.17 18.12
C THR A 297 -16.74 10.59 17.86
N VAL A 298 -17.61 10.55 18.88
CA VAL A 298 -19.02 10.16 18.71
C VAL A 298 -19.70 11.06 17.69
N THR A 299 -19.53 12.37 17.82
CA THR A 299 -20.12 13.37 16.91
C THR A 299 -19.68 13.17 15.46
N LEU A 300 -18.38 12.95 15.20
CA LEU A 300 -17.85 12.66 13.87
C LEU A 300 -18.41 11.35 13.31
N THR A 301 -18.49 10.31 14.13
CA THR A 301 -19.04 9.02 13.70
C THR A 301 -20.53 9.10 13.38
N ARG A 302 -21.32 9.83 14.18
CA ARG A 302 -22.74 10.09 13.86
C ARG A 302 -22.90 10.92 12.60
N MET A 303 -22.01 11.88 12.36
CA MET A 303 -22.00 12.64 11.11
C MET A 303 -21.73 11.72 9.92
N MET A 304 -20.72 10.84 10.00
CA MET A 304 -20.45 9.84 8.95
C MET A 304 -21.67 8.94 8.70
N GLN A 305 -22.29 8.40 9.76
CA GLN A 305 -23.52 7.61 9.63
C GLN A 305 -24.64 8.36 8.90
N SER A 306 -24.81 9.66 9.19
CA SER A 306 -25.87 10.47 8.59
C SER A 306 -25.71 10.65 7.07
N PHE A 307 -24.48 10.60 6.55
CA PHE A 307 -24.25 10.60 5.11
C PHE A 307 -24.62 9.26 4.47
N LEU A 308 -24.27 8.16 5.13
CA LEU A 308 -24.34 6.82 4.52
C LEU A 308 -25.76 6.23 4.53
N ASN A 309 -26.63 6.63 5.47
CA ASN A 309 -27.99 6.11 5.65
C ASN A 309 -28.07 4.57 5.56
N ALA A 310 -27.09 3.90 6.17
CA ALA A 310 -26.88 2.46 6.04
C ALA A 310 -27.86 1.62 6.86
N SER A 311 -28.27 0.48 6.31
CA SER A 311 -28.77 -0.65 7.09
C SER A 311 -27.60 -1.42 7.69
N PRO A 312 -27.67 -1.82 8.96
CA PRO A 312 -26.53 -2.38 9.66
C PRO A 312 -26.26 -3.83 9.25
N VAL A 313 -25.01 -4.14 8.92
CA VAL A 313 -24.50 -5.49 8.69
C VAL A 313 -23.81 -6.00 9.94
N LYS A 314 -23.95 -7.30 10.26
CA LYS A 314 -23.24 -7.91 11.39
C LYS A 314 -21.79 -8.20 11.01
N HIS A 315 -20.90 -8.21 12.01
CA HIS A 315 -19.49 -8.49 11.77
C HIS A 315 -19.24 -9.83 11.04
N GLU A 316 -20.00 -10.87 11.36
CA GLU A 316 -19.89 -12.22 10.75
C GLU A 316 -20.39 -12.27 9.29
N GLU A 317 -21.14 -11.24 8.87
CA GLU A 317 -21.66 -11.07 7.53
C GLU A 317 -20.73 -10.25 6.64
N THR A 318 -19.66 -9.67 7.20
CA THR A 318 -18.62 -8.96 6.44
C THR A 318 -17.63 -9.93 5.80
N PHE A 319 -16.93 -9.47 4.75
CA PHE A 319 -15.93 -10.29 4.09
C PHE A 319 -14.69 -10.47 4.97
N LYS A 320 -14.18 -11.71 5.03
CA LYS A 320 -12.89 -12.06 5.62
C LYS A 320 -12.07 -12.85 4.62
N GLN A 321 -10.84 -12.41 4.41
CA GLN A 321 -9.93 -13.05 3.48
C GLN A 321 -9.37 -14.36 4.04
N GLY A 322 -9.65 -15.49 3.41
CA GLY A 322 -8.91 -16.72 3.68
C GLY A 322 -7.52 -16.73 3.03
N ILE A 323 -6.54 -17.33 3.69
CA ILE A 323 -5.20 -17.61 3.14
C ILE A 323 -4.95 -19.11 3.13
N LEU A 324 -4.40 -19.60 2.02
CA LEU A 324 -4.11 -21.00 1.78
C LEU A 324 -3.20 -21.57 2.87
N VAL A 325 -3.62 -22.67 3.48
CA VAL A 325 -2.73 -23.53 4.26
C VAL A 325 -2.15 -24.57 3.31
N GLN A 326 -0.87 -24.46 2.99
CA GLN A 326 -0.22 -25.47 2.17
C GLN A 326 -0.01 -26.73 3.01
N ASN A 327 -0.78 -27.78 2.73
CA ASN A 327 -0.67 -29.07 3.41
C ASN A 327 0.03 -30.14 2.55
N ASN A 328 0.27 -29.86 1.28
CA ASN A 328 0.96 -30.79 0.39
C ASN A 328 2.47 -30.58 0.46
N ASN A 329 3.20 -31.68 0.55
CA ASN A 329 4.66 -31.69 0.55
C ASN A 329 5.23 -31.66 -0.88
N ASP A 330 4.39 -31.83 -1.91
CA ASP A 330 4.80 -31.70 -3.30
C ASP A 330 4.96 -30.22 -3.69
N PRO A 331 6.10 -29.82 -4.29
CA PRO A 331 6.29 -28.46 -4.80
C PRO A 331 5.24 -28.10 -5.85
N VAL A 332 4.55 -26.98 -5.63
CA VAL A 332 3.63 -26.40 -6.60
C VAL A 332 4.42 -25.54 -7.58
N THR A 333 4.24 -25.73 -8.89
CA THR A 333 4.92 -24.95 -9.93
C THR A 333 3.89 -24.35 -10.87
N TYR A 334 3.91 -23.03 -11.00
CA TYR A 334 3.20 -22.28 -12.03
C TYR A 334 4.20 -21.79 -13.08
N VAL A 335 3.85 -21.91 -14.36
CA VAL A 335 4.70 -21.47 -15.46
C VAL A 335 3.88 -20.59 -16.38
N GLU A 336 4.37 -19.38 -16.65
CA GLU A 336 3.76 -18.47 -17.61
C GLU A 336 4.83 -17.71 -18.38
N ARG A 337 4.51 -17.30 -19.61
CA ARG A 337 5.36 -16.42 -20.40
C ARG A 337 4.90 -14.98 -20.23
N VAL A 338 5.81 -14.10 -19.86
CA VAL A 338 5.54 -12.67 -19.72
C VAL A 338 5.91 -11.91 -20.99
N GLU A 339 5.34 -10.72 -21.11
CA GLU A 339 5.58 -9.82 -22.22
C GLU A 339 6.84 -8.95 -22.08
N THR A 340 7.67 -9.19 -21.07
CA THR A 340 8.90 -8.42 -20.89
C THR A 340 10.12 -9.18 -21.38
N ASN A 341 11.25 -8.47 -21.46
CA ASN A 341 12.55 -9.07 -21.74
C ASN A 341 13.18 -9.69 -20.49
N ASN A 342 12.47 -9.72 -19.36
CA ASN A 342 12.98 -10.26 -18.11
C ASN A 342 12.21 -11.51 -17.69
N SER A 343 12.94 -12.55 -17.32
CA SER A 343 12.43 -13.70 -16.62
C SER A 343 12.38 -13.41 -15.12
N CYS A 344 11.45 -14.05 -14.40
CA CYS A 344 11.38 -13.94 -12.96
C CYS A 344 11.10 -15.29 -12.31
N LEU A 345 11.82 -15.57 -11.22
CA LEU A 345 11.44 -16.54 -10.21
C LEU A 345 10.75 -15.81 -9.07
N TRP A 346 9.57 -16.27 -8.67
CA TRP A 346 9.00 -16.00 -7.35
C TRP A 346 8.80 -17.33 -6.65
N LYS A 347 9.53 -17.54 -5.56
CA LYS A 347 9.47 -18.76 -4.75
C LYS A 347 8.98 -18.44 -3.36
N THR A 348 8.05 -19.25 -2.86
CA THR A 348 7.50 -19.16 -1.50
C THR A 348 7.73 -20.48 -0.79
N VAL A 349 8.32 -20.42 0.40
CA VAL A 349 8.52 -21.56 1.32
C VAL A 349 7.69 -21.32 2.57
N TYR A 350 6.66 -22.14 2.81
CA TYR A 350 5.76 -21.95 3.94
C TYR A 350 6.40 -22.43 5.24
N LEU A 351 6.37 -21.57 6.25
CA LEU A 351 6.85 -21.86 7.61
C LEU A 351 5.71 -22.39 8.49
N GLY A 352 4.47 -21.99 8.22
CA GLY A 352 3.27 -22.49 8.89
C GLY A 352 2.36 -21.41 9.45
N SER A 353 1.37 -21.85 10.24
CA SER A 353 0.40 -20.99 10.91
C SER A 353 0.97 -20.31 12.15
N GLU A 354 0.45 -19.11 12.43
CA GLU A 354 0.91 -18.24 13.51
C GLU A 354 0.95 -18.92 14.88
N THR A 355 2.13 -18.87 15.51
CA THR A 355 2.35 -19.10 16.95
C THR A 355 3.31 -18.02 17.45
N PRO A 356 3.30 -17.62 18.74
CA PRO A 356 4.24 -16.62 19.26
C PRO A 356 5.71 -16.93 18.93
N GLU A 357 6.09 -18.21 19.01
CA GLU A 357 7.43 -18.68 18.61
C GLU A 357 7.69 -18.43 17.14
N LEU A 358 6.79 -18.84 16.24
CA LEU A 358 6.96 -18.65 14.80
C LEU A 358 7.01 -17.17 14.40
N ARG A 359 6.24 -16.30 15.07
CA ARG A 359 6.30 -14.84 14.83
C ARG A 359 7.72 -14.32 15.02
N MET A 360 8.38 -14.74 16.11
CA MET A 360 9.72 -14.29 16.44
C MET A 360 10.79 -15.01 15.62
N ALA A 361 10.62 -16.31 15.37
CA ALA A 361 11.50 -17.08 14.50
C ALA A 361 11.54 -16.49 13.09
N ALA A 362 10.39 -16.14 12.51
CA ALA A 362 10.32 -15.52 11.19
C ALA A 362 11.06 -14.17 11.14
N ARG A 363 10.94 -13.32 12.18
CA ARG A 363 11.70 -12.05 12.25
C ARG A 363 13.21 -12.27 12.32
N VAL A 364 13.67 -13.28 13.07
CA VAL A 364 15.10 -13.65 13.10
C VAL A 364 15.54 -14.20 11.74
N MET A 365 14.73 -15.06 11.10
CA MET A 365 15.00 -15.59 9.77
C MET A 365 15.06 -14.48 8.71
N ASP A 366 14.24 -13.44 8.82
CA ASP A 366 14.28 -12.28 7.93
C ASP A 366 15.64 -11.58 7.96
N LYS A 367 16.20 -11.35 9.16
CA LYS A 367 17.55 -10.77 9.33
C LYS A 367 18.63 -11.68 8.78
N PHE A 368 18.44 -13.00 8.91
CA PHE A 368 19.38 -13.99 8.43
C PHE A 368 19.39 -14.13 6.91
N VAL A 369 18.23 -14.23 6.25
CA VAL A 369 18.15 -14.65 4.84
C VAL A 369 18.36 -13.52 3.83
N SER A 370 17.94 -12.30 4.19
CA SER A 370 17.79 -11.19 3.22
C SER A 370 19.13 -10.77 2.60
N GLN A 371 20.14 -10.49 3.43
CA GLN A 371 21.44 -10.01 2.96
C GLN A 371 22.26 -11.12 2.25
N PRO A 372 22.36 -12.35 2.77
CA PRO A 372 23.08 -13.42 2.09
C PRO A 372 22.49 -13.77 0.72
N PHE A 373 21.15 -13.84 0.60
CA PHE A 373 20.51 -14.11 -0.70
C PHE A 373 20.78 -13.00 -1.71
N TYR A 374 20.68 -11.73 -1.27
CA TYR A 374 21.03 -10.59 -2.11
C TYR A 374 22.49 -10.64 -2.57
N THR A 375 23.41 -10.91 -1.65
CA THR A 375 24.85 -10.98 -1.95
C THR A 375 25.14 -12.10 -2.94
N GLU A 376 24.58 -13.28 -2.74
CA GLU A 376 24.80 -14.43 -3.60
C GLU A 376 24.22 -14.21 -5.00
N MET A 377 22.93 -13.90 -5.11
CA MET A 377 22.25 -13.81 -6.40
C MET A 377 22.61 -12.55 -7.18
N ARG A 378 22.74 -11.38 -6.50
CA ARG A 378 23.02 -10.11 -7.17
C ARG A 378 24.49 -9.76 -7.24
N THR A 379 25.27 -9.96 -6.19
CA THR A 379 26.67 -9.48 -6.17
C THR A 379 27.62 -10.52 -6.78
N ARG A 380 27.49 -11.79 -6.40
CA ARG A 380 28.38 -12.86 -6.88
C ARG A 380 27.96 -13.43 -8.23
N GLN A 381 26.69 -13.83 -8.36
CA GLN A 381 26.17 -14.44 -9.58
C GLN A 381 25.67 -13.42 -10.62
N GLN A 382 25.50 -12.15 -10.22
CA GLN A 382 25.12 -11.04 -11.10
C GLN A 382 23.84 -11.31 -11.91
N LEU A 383 22.84 -11.95 -11.30
CA LEU A 383 21.63 -12.42 -12.00
C LEU A 383 20.69 -11.28 -12.39
N GLY A 384 20.70 -10.17 -11.65
CA GLY A 384 19.88 -9.00 -11.96
C GLY A 384 19.78 -8.01 -10.81
N TYR A 385 19.15 -6.86 -11.08
CA TYR A 385 18.96 -5.81 -10.08
C TYR A 385 17.88 -6.17 -9.06
N ILE A 386 16.77 -6.78 -9.50
CA ILE A 386 15.68 -7.15 -8.59
C ILE A 386 15.98 -8.53 -8.01
N VAL A 387 16.55 -8.51 -6.82
CA VAL A 387 16.81 -9.69 -5.98
C VAL A 387 16.36 -9.35 -4.57
N SER A 388 15.49 -10.19 -4.01
CA SER A 388 15.03 -10.02 -2.63
C SER A 388 14.71 -11.37 -2.01
N ALA A 389 15.05 -11.52 -0.73
CA ALA A 389 14.48 -12.54 0.13
C ALA A 389 13.98 -11.85 1.40
N ALA A 390 12.94 -12.40 2.02
CA ALA A 390 12.49 -11.97 3.33
C ALA A 390 11.54 -13.01 3.94
N ALA A 391 11.37 -12.95 5.26
CA ALA A 391 10.30 -13.67 5.94
C ALA A 391 9.08 -12.75 6.07
N GLN A 392 7.91 -13.22 5.65
CA GLN A 392 6.67 -12.44 5.68
C GLN A 392 5.53 -13.23 6.29
N GLU A 393 4.47 -12.49 6.59
CA GLU A 393 3.20 -12.98 7.09
C GLU A 393 2.07 -12.47 6.22
N ASP A 394 1.08 -13.32 5.95
CA ASP A 394 -0.19 -12.94 5.30
C ASP A 394 -1.35 -13.67 6.00
N ASN A 395 -2.20 -12.90 6.68
CA ASN A 395 -3.30 -13.33 7.53
C ASN A 395 -3.00 -14.52 8.48
N GLY A 396 -1.84 -14.48 9.15
CA GLY A 396 -1.40 -15.50 10.11
C GLY A 396 -0.71 -16.70 9.48
N GLN A 397 -0.47 -16.72 8.17
CA GLN A 397 0.43 -17.68 7.52
C GLN A 397 1.80 -17.05 7.31
N TYR A 398 2.85 -17.70 7.83
CA TYR A 398 4.24 -17.27 7.69
C TYR A 398 4.94 -18.03 6.57
N PHE A 399 5.77 -17.32 5.82
CA PHE A 399 6.55 -17.89 4.73
C PHE A 399 7.84 -17.10 4.49
N LEU A 400 8.85 -17.78 3.96
CA LEU A 400 9.96 -17.13 3.28
C LEU A 400 9.57 -16.91 1.82
N PHE A 401 9.91 -15.76 1.25
CA PHE A 401 9.82 -15.57 -0.19
C PHE A 401 11.17 -15.17 -0.77
N PHE A 402 11.38 -15.56 -2.02
CA PHE A 402 12.59 -15.31 -2.79
C PHE A 402 12.21 -14.83 -4.18
N ILE A 403 12.77 -13.72 -4.62
CA ILE A 403 12.54 -13.13 -5.94
C ILE A 403 13.88 -12.92 -6.62
N VAL A 404 13.98 -13.36 -7.86
CA VAL A 404 15.07 -13.01 -8.77
C VAL A 404 14.46 -12.67 -10.12
N GLN A 405 14.71 -11.45 -10.61
CA GLN A 405 14.41 -11.06 -11.99
C GLN A 405 15.70 -10.95 -12.79
N SER A 406 15.74 -11.55 -13.97
CA SER A 406 16.93 -11.58 -14.83
C SER A 406 16.58 -11.38 -16.30
N GLU A 407 17.36 -10.55 -16.99
CA GLU A 407 17.31 -10.40 -18.44
C GLU A 407 18.03 -11.55 -19.17
N SER A 408 19.09 -12.09 -18.54
CA SER A 408 20.03 -13.02 -19.18
C SER A 408 19.77 -14.49 -18.87
N HIS A 409 19.03 -14.79 -17.81
CA HIS A 409 18.79 -16.17 -17.37
C HIS A 409 17.29 -16.52 -17.37
N PRO A 410 16.91 -17.71 -17.89
CA PRO A 410 15.54 -18.19 -17.85
C PRO A 410 15.10 -18.54 -16.42
N ALA A 411 13.80 -18.55 -16.15
CA ALA A 411 13.26 -18.71 -14.80
C ALA A 411 13.55 -20.07 -14.16
N ASP A 412 13.74 -21.13 -14.95
CA ASP A 412 14.13 -22.45 -14.44
C ASP A 412 15.60 -22.53 -14.01
N ASP A 413 16.51 -21.85 -14.71
CA ASP A 413 17.89 -21.65 -14.24
C ASP A 413 17.92 -20.83 -12.93
N LEU A 414 17.11 -19.77 -12.84
CA LEU A 414 16.96 -18.99 -11.60
C LEU A 414 16.47 -19.86 -10.44
N ARG A 415 15.50 -20.75 -10.71
CA ARG A 415 15.00 -21.73 -9.73
C ARG A 415 16.12 -22.64 -9.22
N GLU A 416 16.90 -23.24 -10.12
CA GLU A 416 18.02 -24.14 -9.75
C GLU A 416 19.09 -23.43 -8.90
N ARG A 417 19.36 -22.15 -9.18
CA ARG A 417 20.28 -21.32 -8.37
C ARG A 417 19.71 -21.02 -7.00
N ALA A 418 18.44 -20.60 -6.94
CA ALA A 418 17.77 -20.32 -5.69
C ALA A 418 17.65 -21.57 -4.81
N ASP A 419 17.30 -22.73 -5.39
CA ASP A 419 17.20 -24.00 -4.67
C ASP A 419 18.54 -24.38 -4.03
N ARG A 420 19.66 -24.29 -4.77
CA ARG A 420 21.00 -24.55 -4.21
C ARG A 420 21.34 -23.65 -3.02
N PHE A 421 20.95 -22.38 -3.07
CA PHE A 421 21.15 -21.47 -1.94
C PHE A 421 20.23 -21.84 -0.76
N ILE A 422 18.95 -22.09 -1.03
CA ILE A 422 17.94 -22.39 0.00
C ILE A 422 18.27 -23.69 0.72
N ASP A 423 18.72 -24.72 0.00
CA ASP A 423 19.13 -26.01 0.57
C ASP A 423 20.33 -25.87 1.54
N GLY A 424 21.16 -24.82 1.37
CA GLY A 424 22.27 -24.50 2.27
C GLY A 424 21.87 -23.75 3.55
N LEU A 425 20.70 -23.11 3.57
CA LEU A 425 20.29 -22.22 4.67
C LEU A 425 20.31 -22.88 6.06
N PRO A 426 19.86 -24.14 6.25
CA PRO A 426 19.94 -24.78 7.57
C PRO A 426 21.37 -24.92 8.06
N SER A 427 22.31 -25.32 7.19
CA SER A 427 23.73 -25.47 7.56
C SER A 427 24.37 -24.11 7.84
N ASP A 428 24.06 -23.09 7.03
CA ASP A 428 24.54 -21.73 7.24
C ASP A 428 24.01 -21.13 8.54
N PHE A 429 22.76 -21.42 8.91
CA PHE A 429 22.15 -20.97 10.16
C PHE A 429 22.75 -21.70 11.38
N GLU A 430 22.97 -23.01 11.26
CA GLU A 430 23.63 -23.81 12.29
C GLU A 430 25.05 -23.30 12.56
N ALA A 431 25.79 -22.90 11.52
CA ALA A 431 27.14 -22.37 11.61
C ALA A 431 27.25 -20.95 12.20
N LEU A 432 26.13 -20.24 12.42
CA LEU A 432 26.17 -18.92 13.07
C LEU A 432 26.82 -19.01 14.46
N SER A 433 27.63 -18.02 14.84
CA SER A 433 28.03 -17.89 16.23
C SER A 433 26.82 -17.51 17.10
N ASP A 434 26.86 -17.86 18.38
CA ASP A 434 25.83 -17.46 19.33
C ASP A 434 25.74 -15.92 19.40
N ASP A 435 26.86 -15.22 19.34
CA ASP A 435 26.91 -13.74 19.27
C ASP A 435 26.13 -13.18 18.08
N LYS A 436 26.23 -13.81 16.91
CA LYS A 436 25.51 -13.34 15.71
C LYS A 436 24.01 -13.60 15.81
N PHE A 437 23.62 -14.73 16.41
CA PHE A 437 22.22 -15.01 16.70
C PHE A 437 21.65 -14.00 17.71
N GLU A 438 22.40 -13.66 18.77
CA GLU A 438 22.00 -12.64 19.73
C GLU A 438 21.91 -11.23 19.10
N GLU A 439 22.76 -10.90 18.12
CA GLU A 439 22.63 -9.66 17.34
C GLU A 439 21.27 -9.60 16.61
N PHE A 440 20.83 -10.71 15.99
CA PHE A 440 19.52 -10.77 15.34
C PHE A 440 18.36 -10.68 16.35
N ARG A 441 18.48 -11.30 17.53
CA ARG A 441 17.49 -11.15 18.61
C ARG A 441 17.43 -9.72 19.11
N ALA A 442 18.57 -9.07 19.33
CA ALA A 442 18.66 -7.68 19.77
C ALA A 442 18.05 -6.71 18.74
N ALA A 443 18.34 -6.91 17.45
CA ALA A 443 17.73 -6.13 16.38
C ALA A 443 16.20 -6.33 16.35
N THR A 444 15.73 -7.57 16.46
CA THR A 444 14.29 -7.88 16.52
C THR A 444 13.62 -7.23 17.73
N ARG A 445 14.28 -7.25 18.91
CA ARG A 445 13.79 -6.57 20.11
C ARG A 445 13.71 -5.05 19.92
N ALA A 446 14.73 -4.44 19.31
CA ALA A 446 14.75 -3.02 19.04
C ALA A 446 13.56 -2.60 18.14
N GLU A 447 13.24 -3.40 17.11
CA GLU A 447 12.06 -3.18 16.26
C GLU A 447 10.74 -3.33 17.02
N LEU A 448 10.62 -4.29 17.94
CA LEU A 448 9.42 -4.45 18.77
C LEU A 448 9.22 -3.31 19.78
N LEU A 449 10.31 -2.73 20.27
CA LEU A 449 10.31 -1.63 21.23
C LEU A 449 10.26 -0.25 20.56
N GLU A 450 10.39 -0.20 19.22
CA GLU A 450 10.32 1.05 18.48
C GLU A 450 8.97 1.72 18.71
N LYS A 451 9.01 2.90 19.33
CA LYS A 451 7.81 3.69 19.59
C LYS A 451 7.31 4.28 18.27
N PRO A 452 5.98 4.37 18.07
CA PRO A 452 5.42 5.12 16.95
C PRO A 452 6.01 6.54 16.89
N LYS A 453 6.26 7.03 15.68
CA LYS A 453 6.90 8.35 15.44
C LYS A 453 5.90 9.46 15.15
N SER A 454 4.62 9.13 15.01
CA SER A 454 3.52 10.07 14.77
C SER A 454 2.21 9.55 15.34
N ILE A 455 1.25 10.47 15.53
CA ILE A 455 -0.13 10.13 15.92
C ILE A 455 -0.72 9.15 14.92
N ALA A 456 -0.64 9.43 13.62
CA ALA A 456 -1.10 8.54 12.56
C ALA A 456 -0.47 7.13 12.64
N GLY A 457 0.84 7.04 12.86
CA GLY A 457 1.53 5.75 13.00
C GLY A 457 1.05 4.96 14.23
N LYS A 458 0.75 5.65 15.34
CA LYS A 458 0.19 5.04 16.55
C LYS A 458 -1.27 4.63 16.35
N THR A 459 -2.07 5.46 15.67
CA THR A 459 -3.46 5.14 15.31
C THR A 459 -3.53 3.91 14.40
N MET A 460 -2.63 3.80 13.42
CA MET A 460 -2.52 2.59 12.58
C MET A 460 -2.10 1.35 13.38
N LEU A 461 -1.26 1.50 14.41
CA LEU A 461 -0.97 0.39 15.32
C LEU A 461 -2.22 -0.04 16.08
N PHE A 462 -2.95 0.91 16.68
CA PHE A 462 -4.20 0.62 17.38
C PHE A 462 -5.27 0.00 16.46
N ASP A 463 -5.43 0.52 15.23
CA ASP A 463 -6.36 -0.05 14.23
C ASP A 463 -6.07 -1.53 13.97
N ARG A 464 -4.79 -1.88 13.73
CA ARG A 464 -4.38 -3.27 13.52
C ARG A 464 -4.60 -4.13 14.75
N LEU A 465 -4.23 -3.67 15.94
CA LEU A 465 -4.45 -4.43 17.17
C LEU A 465 -5.95 -4.71 17.38
N THR A 466 -6.80 -3.70 17.19
CA THR A 466 -8.25 -3.80 17.35
C THR A 466 -8.90 -4.72 16.31
N PHE A 467 -8.63 -4.50 15.02
CA PHE A 467 -9.42 -5.10 13.94
C PHE A 467 -8.73 -6.25 13.20
N GLU A 468 -7.38 -6.31 13.20
CA GLU A 468 -6.62 -7.37 12.53
C GLU A 468 -6.11 -8.43 13.51
N TYR A 469 -5.79 -8.03 14.75
CA TYR A 469 -5.25 -8.93 15.78
C TYR A 469 -6.24 -9.20 16.92
N ASN A 470 -7.55 -9.12 16.66
CA ASN A 470 -8.59 -9.47 17.65
C ASN A 470 -8.46 -8.78 19.01
N ARG A 471 -8.08 -7.50 19.01
CA ARG A 471 -7.90 -6.67 20.23
C ARG A 471 -6.78 -7.18 21.14
N ASP A 472 -5.80 -7.86 20.56
CA ASP A 472 -4.56 -8.29 21.23
C ASP A 472 -3.66 -7.07 21.51
N PHE A 473 -4.02 -6.28 22.52
CA PHE A 473 -3.26 -5.07 22.91
C PHE A 473 -1.95 -5.40 23.62
N ASP A 474 -1.83 -6.62 24.17
CA ASP A 474 -0.63 -7.14 24.85
C ASP A 474 0.33 -7.85 23.87
N ARG A 475 0.03 -7.83 22.56
CA ARG A 475 0.81 -8.51 21.52
C ARG A 475 2.30 -8.21 21.56
N ARG A 476 2.67 -6.98 21.92
CA ARG A 476 4.08 -6.58 22.00
C ARG A 476 4.77 -7.32 23.15
N GLU A 477 4.16 -7.37 24.32
CA GLU A 477 4.64 -8.05 25.52
C GLU A 477 4.71 -9.56 25.29
N GLU A 478 3.71 -10.14 24.61
CA GLU A 478 3.76 -11.54 24.16
C GLU A 478 4.92 -11.80 23.20
N ASN A 479 5.13 -10.92 22.22
CA ASN A 479 6.23 -11.05 21.26
C ASN A 479 7.60 -10.93 21.95
N LEU A 480 7.75 -10.00 22.90
CA LEU A 480 8.98 -9.87 23.69
C LEU A 480 9.24 -11.15 24.50
N SER A 481 8.20 -11.69 25.15
CA SER A 481 8.30 -12.93 25.93
C SER A 481 8.66 -14.13 25.04
N ALA A 482 8.05 -14.23 23.86
CA ALA A 482 8.36 -15.26 22.88
C ALA A 482 9.80 -15.11 22.36
N LEU A 483 10.27 -13.87 22.14
CA LEU A 483 11.64 -13.60 21.71
C LEU A 483 12.66 -13.93 22.79
N ASP A 484 12.31 -13.71 24.06
CA ASP A 484 13.12 -14.10 25.22
C ASP A 484 13.27 -15.61 25.34
N ALA A 485 12.22 -16.36 25.05
CA ALA A 485 12.22 -17.83 25.04
C ALA A 485 12.83 -18.45 23.77
N LEU A 486 12.95 -17.68 22.68
CA LEU A 486 13.40 -18.18 21.38
C LEU A 486 14.88 -18.59 21.42
N THR A 487 15.16 -19.84 21.06
CA THR A 487 16.52 -20.39 20.98
C THR A 487 16.99 -20.55 19.54
N LYS A 488 18.30 -20.52 19.32
CA LYS A 488 18.91 -20.79 18.00
C LYS A 488 18.46 -22.15 17.45
N ALA A 489 18.43 -23.19 18.30
CA ALA A 489 17.96 -24.52 17.93
C ALA A 489 16.49 -24.55 17.51
N GLY A 490 15.62 -23.75 18.16
CA GLY A 490 14.21 -23.62 17.78
C GLY A 490 14.03 -23.00 16.39
N VAL A 491 14.75 -21.91 16.11
CA VAL A 491 14.73 -21.27 14.78
C VAL A 491 15.29 -22.22 13.72
N LEU A 492 16.41 -22.88 14.00
CA LEU A 492 17.02 -23.86 13.10
C LEU A 492 16.05 -24.99 12.78
N LYS A 493 15.34 -25.53 13.77
CA LYS A 493 14.35 -26.59 13.57
C LYS A 493 13.25 -26.14 12.62
N ILE A 494 12.64 -24.97 12.86
CA ILE A 494 11.59 -24.43 11.98
C ILE A 494 12.13 -24.27 10.54
N LEU A 495 13.34 -23.73 10.39
CA LEU A 495 13.97 -23.51 9.08
C LEU A 495 14.23 -24.84 8.36
N ALA A 496 14.85 -25.80 9.04
CA ALA A 496 15.18 -27.12 8.51
C ALA A 496 13.92 -27.90 8.11
N ASP A 497 12.89 -27.92 8.97
CA ASP A 497 11.62 -28.59 8.70
C ASP A 497 10.90 -27.97 7.48
N SER A 498 11.02 -26.65 7.29
CA SER A 498 10.38 -25.94 6.17
C SER A 498 11.07 -26.16 4.81
N ILE A 499 12.36 -26.52 4.82
CA ILE A 499 13.18 -26.71 3.61
C ILE A 499 13.39 -28.19 3.27
N ASN A 500 13.27 -29.08 4.26
CA ASN A 500 13.46 -30.52 4.07
C ASN A 500 12.54 -31.08 2.96
N PRO A 501 13.07 -31.75 1.92
CA PRO A 501 12.29 -32.29 0.81
C PRO A 501 11.09 -33.18 1.20
N ALA A 502 11.15 -33.84 2.36
CA ALA A 502 10.07 -34.71 2.85
C ALA A 502 8.87 -33.93 3.44
N THR A 503 9.10 -32.69 3.92
CA THR A 503 8.12 -31.89 4.67
C THR A 503 7.88 -30.50 4.08
N ARG A 504 8.74 -30.07 3.15
CA ARG A 504 8.70 -28.72 2.59
C ARG A 504 7.42 -28.47 1.84
N LYS A 505 6.91 -27.27 2.05
CA LYS A 505 5.70 -26.76 1.42
C LYS A 505 6.13 -25.55 0.61
N MET A 506 6.15 -25.69 -0.72
CA MET A 506 6.71 -24.66 -1.59
C MET A 506 5.82 -24.37 -2.81
N VAL A 507 5.85 -23.12 -3.25
CA VAL A 507 5.22 -22.65 -4.49
C VAL A 507 6.26 -21.89 -5.30
N ASP A 508 6.50 -22.35 -6.51
CA ASP A 508 7.37 -21.73 -7.50
C ASP A 508 6.51 -21.13 -8.61
N ILE A 509 6.79 -19.87 -8.93
CA ILE A 509 6.15 -19.14 -10.02
C ILE A 509 7.27 -18.74 -10.97
N LEU A 510 7.25 -19.33 -12.16
CA LEU A 510 8.28 -19.18 -13.18
C LEU A 510 7.72 -18.34 -14.33
N MET A 511 8.18 -17.10 -14.41
CA MET A 511 7.85 -16.16 -15.47
C MET A 511 8.96 -16.17 -16.52
N PHE A 512 8.66 -16.61 -17.73
CA PHE A 512 9.62 -16.66 -18.83
C PHE A 512 9.55 -15.39 -19.68
N ALA A 513 10.69 -14.72 -19.87
CA ALA A 513 10.82 -13.63 -20.82
C ALA A 513 10.47 -14.10 -22.24
N ARG A 514 10.05 -13.18 -23.12
CA ARG A 514 9.67 -13.49 -24.51
C ARG A 514 10.75 -14.29 -25.25
N GLN A 515 12.02 -13.96 -25.04
CA GLN A 515 13.18 -14.58 -25.69
C GLN A 515 13.70 -15.87 -25.04
N HIS A 516 13.30 -16.17 -23.81
CA HIS A 516 13.83 -17.32 -23.08
C HIS A 516 13.06 -18.61 -23.40
N ALA A 517 13.80 -19.66 -23.76
CA ALA A 517 13.24 -21.01 -23.90
C ALA A 517 12.92 -21.61 -22.52
N VAL A 518 11.90 -22.47 -22.48
CA VAL A 518 11.56 -23.28 -21.30
C VAL A 518 12.23 -24.64 -21.48
N LYS A 519 12.98 -25.13 -20.49
CA LYS A 519 13.57 -26.47 -20.57
C LYS A 519 12.45 -27.54 -20.63
N PRO A 520 12.59 -28.63 -21.41
CA PRO A 520 11.55 -29.66 -21.55
C PRO A 520 11.08 -30.31 -20.23
N GLU A 521 11.95 -30.37 -19.24
CA GLU A 521 11.71 -30.88 -17.89
C GLU A 521 10.94 -29.90 -16.98
N THR A 522 10.90 -28.61 -17.33
CA THR A 522 10.16 -27.60 -16.57
C THR A 522 8.67 -27.73 -16.87
N LYS A 523 7.96 -28.42 -15.97
CA LYS A 523 6.51 -28.63 -16.06
C LYS A 523 5.78 -27.85 -14.98
N ALA A 524 4.67 -27.22 -15.36
CA ALA A 524 3.71 -26.71 -14.39
C ALA A 524 3.04 -27.90 -13.68
N THR A 525 2.79 -27.76 -12.37
CA THR A 525 1.90 -28.65 -11.63
C THR A 525 0.52 -28.03 -11.43
N ILE A 526 0.37 -26.74 -11.77
CA ILE A 526 -0.91 -26.03 -11.81
C ILE A 526 -1.08 -25.31 -13.15
N ASP A 527 -2.08 -25.74 -13.92
CA ASP A 527 -2.44 -25.08 -15.18
C ASP A 527 -3.52 -24.00 -14.97
N VAL A 528 -4.43 -24.22 -14.00
CA VAL A 528 -5.55 -23.33 -13.67
C VAL A 528 -5.62 -23.15 -12.15
N ILE A 529 -5.44 -21.92 -11.69
CA ILE A 529 -5.32 -21.58 -10.26
C ILE A 529 -6.63 -21.88 -9.50
N GLU A 530 -7.78 -21.65 -10.13
CA GLU A 530 -9.11 -21.88 -9.58
C GLU A 530 -9.32 -23.38 -9.29
N THR A 531 -8.89 -24.24 -10.21
CA THR A 531 -8.92 -25.70 -10.03
C THR A 531 -7.97 -26.13 -8.93
N PHE A 532 -6.76 -25.55 -8.86
CA PHE A 532 -5.80 -25.83 -7.80
C PHE A 532 -6.35 -25.51 -6.40
N LYS A 533 -7.10 -24.42 -6.25
CA LYS A 533 -7.65 -23.98 -4.97
C LYS A 533 -8.86 -24.79 -4.50
N LYS A 534 -9.56 -25.47 -5.42
CA LYS A 534 -10.77 -26.22 -5.10
C LYS A 534 -10.46 -27.36 -4.10
N GLY A 535 -11.17 -27.37 -2.97
CA GLY A 535 -11.02 -28.40 -1.93
C GLY A 535 -9.79 -28.25 -1.04
N ARG A 536 -9.00 -27.17 -1.19
CA ARG A 536 -7.91 -26.83 -0.28
C ARG A 536 -8.40 -26.04 0.92
N GLU A 537 -7.63 -26.12 2.01
CA GLU A 537 -7.90 -25.42 3.25
C GLU A 537 -7.43 -23.97 3.17
N PHE A 538 -8.29 -23.05 3.63
CA PHE A 538 -7.96 -21.64 3.82
C PHE A 538 -8.30 -21.24 5.24
N ILE A 539 -7.38 -20.55 5.92
CA ILE A 539 -7.63 -20.02 7.26
C ILE A 539 -7.95 -18.53 7.20
N LYS A 540 -8.82 -18.10 8.11
CA LYS A 540 -9.12 -16.69 8.35
C LYS A 540 -8.61 -16.36 9.75
N ARG A 541 -7.80 -15.33 9.89
CA ARG A 541 -7.33 -14.90 11.21
C ARG A 541 -8.53 -14.57 12.10
N GLY A 542 -8.53 -15.14 13.31
CA GLY A 542 -9.60 -14.94 14.30
C GLY A 542 -10.84 -15.82 14.16
N GLU A 543 -10.78 -16.87 13.34
CA GLU A 543 -11.81 -17.93 13.27
C GLU A 543 -11.26 -19.29 13.71
#